data_AF-A0A1I0Z0G2-F1
#
_entry.id   AF-A0A1I0Z0G2-F1
#
_cell.length_a   1.000
_cell.length_b   1.000
_cell.length_c   1.000
_cell.angle_alpha   90.00
_cell.angle_beta   90.00
_cell.angle_gamma   90.00
#
_symmetry.space_group_name_H-M   'P 1'
#
loop_
_entity.id
_entity.type
_entity.pdbx_description
1 polymer ?
#
loop_
_entity_poly.entity_id
_entity_poly.type
_entity_poly.pdbx_seq_one_letter_code
_entity_poly.pdbx_strand_id
1 'polypeptide(L)' 'MGKAVGMILHYPRSTQDVLSVPGDLVPELVRSMTADRSFSRLVNEINEELLGGDKLARQKARDALSHLGFVD' A
#
# COMPACT_ATOMS: atom_id res chain seq x y z
N MET A 1 29.25 5.33 -1.74
CA MET A 1 27.95 5.66 -1.11
C MET A 1 26.96 4.59 -1.53
N GLY A 2 26.81 3.54 -0.73
CA GLY A 2 25.91 2.43 -1.03
C GLY A 2 24.46 2.87 -0.82
N LYS A 3 23.66 2.88 -1.89
CA LYS A 3 22.22 3.03 -1.75
C LYS A 3 21.71 1.83 -0.96
N ALA A 4 21.02 2.08 0.15
CA ALA A 4 20.40 1.04 0.95
C ALA A 4 19.55 0.16 0.03
N VAL A 5 20.01 -1.07 -0.18
CA VAL A 5 19.25 -2.13 -0.84
C VAL A 5 17.94 -2.26 -0.08
N GLY A 6 16.83 -2.20 -0.81
CA GLY A 6 15.46 -2.25 -0.32
C GLY A 6 15.22 -3.41 0.65
N MET A 7 15.39 -3.14 1.93
CA MET A 7 14.75 -3.94 2.97
C MET A 7 13.52 -3.17 3.39
N ILE A 8 12.38 -3.58 2.86
CA ILE A 8 11.09 -3.28 3.49
C ILE A 8 11.13 -4.02 4.83
N LEU A 9 11.63 -3.35 5.86
CA LEU A 9 11.81 -3.92 7.20
C LEU A 9 10.46 -4.37 7.78
N HIS A 10 9.37 -3.72 7.37
CA HIS A 10 8.01 -4.06 7.74
C HIS A 10 7.05 -3.82 6.57
N TYR A 11 6.20 -4.81 6.27
CA TYR A 11 5.12 -4.60 5.32
C TYR A 11 4.09 -3.62 5.85
N PRO A 12 3.56 -2.72 5.00
CA PRO A 12 2.47 -1.83 5.35
C PRO A 12 1.24 -2.63 5.78
N ARG A 13 0.56 -2.13 6.80
CA ARG A 13 -0.65 -2.76 7.38
C ARG A 13 -1.83 -1.80 7.44
N SER A 14 -1.71 -0.65 6.78
CA SER A 14 -2.73 0.38 6.76
C SER A 14 -2.60 1.24 5.52
N THR A 15 -3.67 1.95 5.20
CA THR A 15 -3.72 2.98 4.15
C THR A 15 -2.62 4.03 4.33
N GLN A 16 -2.36 4.46 5.56
CA GLN A 16 -1.34 5.47 5.86
C GLN A 16 0.08 4.96 5.60
N ASP A 17 0.34 3.68 5.89
CA ASP A 17 1.65 3.07 5.64
C ASP A 17 1.92 3.03 4.13
N VAL A 18 0.92 2.63 3.33
CA VAL A 18 1.01 2.59 1.86
C VAL A 18 1.35 3.96 1.29
N LEU A 19 0.66 5.00 1.75
CA LEU A 19 0.92 6.39 1.31
C LEU A 19 2.31 6.90 1.71
N SER A 20 2.96 6.27 2.68
CA SER A 20 4.32 6.63 3.12
C SER A 20 5.41 5.91 2.32
N VAL A 21 5.06 4.93 1.48
CA VAL A 21 6.01 4.19 0.65
C VAL A 21 6.44 5.07 -0.53
N PRO A 22 7.76 5.25 -0.76
CA PRO A 22 8.24 5.90 -1.97
C PRO A 22 7.72 5.20 -3.23
N GLY A 23 7.22 5.96 -4.21
CA GLY A 23 6.60 5.41 -5.42
C GLY A 23 7.52 4.48 -6.23
N ASP A 24 8.83 4.71 -6.19
CA ASP A 24 9.84 3.85 -6.81
C ASP A 24 10.01 2.48 -6.12
N LEU A 25 9.59 2.35 -4.86
CA LEU A 25 9.63 1.10 -4.09
C LEU A 25 8.31 0.31 -4.13
N VAL A 26 7.22 0.90 -4.62
CA VAL A 26 5.91 0.22 -4.70
C VAL A 26 5.97 -1.09 -5.52
N PRO A 27 6.64 -1.16 -6.68
CA PRO A 27 6.71 -2.41 -7.44
C PRO A 27 7.41 -3.55 -6.67
N GLU A 28 8.47 -3.23 -5.92
CA GLU A 28 9.20 -4.20 -5.09
C GLU A 28 8.36 -4.64 -3.88
N LEU A 29 7.64 -3.71 -3.27
CA LEU A 29 6.68 -3.97 -2.21
C LEU A 29 5.60 -4.96 -2.65
N VAL A 30 4.92 -4.66 -3.77
CA VAL A 30 3.84 -5.51 -4.29
C VAL A 30 4.35 -6.91 -4.58
N ARG A 31 5.55 -7.05 -5.19
CA ARG A 31 6.17 -8.35 -5.44
C ARG A 31 6.45 -9.11 -4.13
N SER A 32 7.05 -8.44 -3.14
CA SER A 32 7.41 -9.05 -1.86
C SER A 32 6.18 -9.49 -1.06
N MET A 33 5.16 -8.64 -0.94
CA MET A 33 3.91 -8.96 -0.24
C MET A 33 3.07 -10.02 -0.97
N THR A 34 3.16 -10.09 -2.30
CA THR A 34 2.49 -11.15 -3.08
C THR A 34 3.16 -12.50 -2.82
N ALA A 35 4.49 -12.55 -2.79
CA ALA A 35 5.24 -13.76 -2.44
C ALA A 35 4.91 -14.26 -1.03
N ASP A 36 4.71 -13.33 -0.08
CA ASP A 36 4.30 -13.60 1.30
C ASP A 36 2.78 -13.82 1.48
N ARG A 37 1.98 -13.70 0.41
CA ARG A 37 0.50 -13.83 0.44
C ARG A 37 -0.20 -12.87 1.41
N SER A 38 0.45 -11.76 1.76
CA SER A 38 -0.08 -10.72 2.65
C SER A 38 -0.70 -9.53 1.89
N PHE A 39 -0.44 -9.42 0.58
CA PHE A 39 -0.91 -8.31 -0.25
C PHE A 39 -2.45 -8.22 -0.35
N SER A 40 -3.13 -9.37 -0.52
CA SER A 40 -4.59 -9.40 -0.62
C SER A 40 -5.28 -8.90 0.64
N ARG A 41 -4.69 -9.18 1.81
CA ARG A 41 -5.19 -8.71 3.10
C ARG A 41 -5.13 -7.19 3.18
N LEU A 42 -3.97 -6.60 2.87
CA LEU A 42 -3.79 -5.15 2.85
C LEU A 42 -4.79 -4.48 1.91
N VAL A 43 -4.95 -4.99 0.69
CA VAL A 43 -5.90 -4.44 -0.28
C VAL A 43 -7.35 -4.57 0.21
N ASN A 44 -7.70 -5.67 0.89
CA ASN A 44 -9.04 -5.82 1.48
C ASN A 44 -9.30 -4.77 2.57
N GLU A 45 -8.34 -4.55 3.48
CA GLU A 45 -8.44 -3.54 4.53
C GLU A 45 -8.62 -2.12 3.94
N ILE A 46 -7.88 -1.78 2.87
CA ILE A 46 -8.04 -0.50 2.17
C ILE A 46 -9.42 -0.38 1.49
N ASN A 47 -9.92 -1.47 0.90
CA ASN A 47 -11.25 -1.47 0.27
C ASN A 47 -12.38 -1.33 1.31
N GLU A 48 -12.23 -1.88 2.51
CA GLU A 48 -13.19 -1.68 3.60
C GLU A 48 -13.27 -0.18 3.99
N GLU A 49 -12.13 0.52 4.07
CA GLU A 49 -12.10 1.97 4.29
C GLU A 49 -12.74 2.76 3.11
N LEU A 50 -12.47 2.33 1.87
CA LEU A 50 -13.05 2.95 0.67
C LEU A 50 -14.58 2.85 0.66
N LEU A 51 -15.13 1.69 1.01
CA LEU A 51 -16.57 1.43 1.03
C LEU A 51 -17.24 1.93 2.32
N GLY A 52 -16.46 2.28 3.34
CA GLY A 52 -16.92 2.84 4.60
C GLY A 52 -17.61 4.20 4.49
N GLY A 53 -18.21 4.67 5.59
CA GLY A 53 -19.00 5.90 5.63
C GLY A 53 -18.20 7.20 5.78
N ASP A 54 -16.92 7.13 6.17
CA ASP A 54 -16.07 8.31 6.38
C ASP A 54 -15.49 8.81 5.05
N LYS A 55 -15.81 10.05 4.70
CA LYS A 55 -15.34 10.71 3.48
C LYS A 55 -13.82 10.87 3.45
N LEU A 56 -13.19 11.17 4.59
CA LEU A 56 -11.74 11.38 4.64
C LEU A 56 -11.00 10.04 4.47
N ALA A 57 -11.43 9.01 5.21
CA ALA A 57 -10.88 7.66 5.09
C ALA A 57 -11.03 7.14 3.65
N ARG A 58 -12.21 7.35 3.03
CA ARG A 58 -12.45 6.98 1.63
C ARG A 58 -11.48 7.64 0.66
N GLN A 59 -11.20 8.93 0.83
CA GLN A 59 -10.25 9.62 -0.05
C GLN A 59 -8.84 9.03 0.10
N LYS A 60 -8.37 8.84 1.34
CA LYS A 60 -7.05 8.24 1.59
C LYS A 60 -6.95 6.82 1.03
N ALA A 61 -8.00 6.02 1.17
CA ALA A 61 -8.05 4.67 0.62
C ALA A 61 -7.94 4.69 -0.91
N ARG A 62 -8.61 5.63 -1.57
CA ARG A 62 -8.50 5.84 -3.01
C ARG A 62 -7.07 6.21 -3.42
N ASP A 63 -6.46 7.16 -2.70
CA ASP A 63 -5.10 7.60 -2.97
C ASP A 63 -4.11 6.44 -2.78
N ALA A 64 -4.29 5.60 -1.77
CA ALA A 64 -3.46 4.42 -1.53
C ALA A 64 -3.61 3.38 -2.64
N LEU A 65 -4.84 3.11 -3.10
CA LEU A 65 -5.06 2.19 -4.23
C LEU A 65 -4.48 2.72 -5.53
N SER A 66 -4.54 4.03 -5.76
CA SER A 66 -3.89 4.66 -6.92
C SER A 66 -2.38 4.53 -6.83
N HIS A 67 -1.81 4.77 -5.64
CA HIS A 67 -0.38 4.60 -5.37
C HIS A 67 0.10 3.15 -5.60
N LEU A 68 -0.75 2.16 -5.34
CA LEU A 68 -0.51 0.74 -5.63
C LEU A 68 -0.74 0.36 -7.11
N GLY A 69 -1.26 1.26 -7.93
CA GLY A 69 -1.51 1.05 -9.37
C GLY A 69 -2.84 0.38 -9.71
N PHE A 70 -3.84 0.41 -8.83
CA PHE A 70 -5.16 -0.17 -9.11
C PHE A 70 -6.13 0.77 -9.83
N VAL A 71 -6.00 2.09 -9.63
CA VAL A 71 -6.92 3.12 -10.13
C VAL A 71 -6.16 4.36 -10.58
N ASP A 72 -6.55 4.90 -11.73
CA ASP A 72 -6.20 6.26 -12.19
C ASP A 72 -7.23 7.29 -11.70
#